data_AF-A0A7L2VIK2-F1
#
_entry.id   AF-A0A7L2VIK2-F1
#
_cell.length_a   1.000
_cell.length_b   1.000
_cell.length_c   1.000
_cell.angle_alpha   90.00
_cell.angle_beta   90.00
_cell.angle_gamma   90.00
#
_symmetry.space_group_name_H-M   'P 1'
#
loop_
_entity.id
_entity.type
_entity.pdbx_description
1 polymer ?
#
loop_
_entity_poly.entity_id
_entity_poly.type
_entity_poly.pdbx_seq_one_letter_code
_entity_poly.pdbx_strand_id
1 'polypeptide(L)' 'CAGGQQHRECGQPCGQSCAERRLDGAGGQCPELCVPGCQCPAGLVLADDGQCVPP' A
#
# COMPACT_ATOMS: atom_id res chain seq x y z
N CYS A 1 -2.79 -11.92 5.71
CA CYS A 1 -2.18 -11.19 4.59
C CYS A 1 -1.43 -12.18 3.72
N ALA A 2 -1.52 -12.06 2.39
CA ALA A 2 -0.87 -12.98 1.44
C ALA A 2 0.18 -12.22 0.61
N GLY A 3 1.05 -12.93 -0.11
CA GLY A 3 2.00 -12.30 -1.04
C GLY A 3 3.07 -11.40 -0.41
N GLY A 4 3.49 -11.67 0.83
CA GLY A 4 4.53 -10.88 1.52
C GLY A 4 4.02 -9.61 2.24
N GLN A 5 2.71 -9.39 2.24
CA GLN A 5 2.07 -8.33 3.01
C GLN A 5 2.14 -8.62 4.52
N GLN A 6 2.35 -7.60 5.33
CA GLN A 6 2.30 -7.65 6.80
C GLN A 6 1.00 -7.00 7.29
N HIS A 7 0.39 -7.62 8.31
CA HIS A 7 -0.75 -7.02 8.97
C HIS A 7 -0.27 -5.84 9.82
N ARG A 8 -0.87 -4.67 9.63
CA ARG A 8 -0.63 -3.49 10.45
C ARG A 8 -1.96 -2.97 10.94
N GLU A 9 -2.03 -2.65 12.23
CA GLU A 9 -3.22 -2.04 12.83
C GLU A 9 -3.36 -0.56 12.45
N CYS A 10 -2.25 0.07 12.06
CA CYS A 10 -2.20 1.44 11.54
C CYS A 10 -1.28 1.43 10.31
N GLY A 11 -1.89 1.18 9.16
CA GLY A 11 -1.24 1.19 7.85
C GLY A 11 -1.55 2.46 7.06
N GLN A 12 -0.67 2.82 6.12
CA GLN A 12 -0.93 3.91 5.17
C GLN A 12 -2.03 3.44 4.18
N PRO A 13 -3.19 4.10 4.11
CA PRO A 13 -4.28 3.67 3.23
C PRO A 13 -3.95 3.81 1.73
N CYS A 14 -2.84 4.48 1.39
CA CYS A 14 -2.44 4.83 0.03
C CYS A 14 -0.96 4.52 -0.19
N GLY A 15 -0.55 4.48 -1.46
CA GLY A 15 0.81 4.14 -1.86
C GLY A 15 1.19 2.67 -1.62
N GLN A 16 0.22 1.83 -1.29
CA GLN A 16 0.43 0.40 -1.05
C GLN A 16 0.61 -0.41 -2.33
N SER A 17 0.00 0.02 -3.43
CA SER A 17 0.12 -0.60 -4.75
C SER A 17 0.71 0.38 -5.75
N CYS A 18 1.29 -0.14 -6.83
CA CYS A 18 1.81 0.67 -7.92
C CYS A 18 0.70 1.52 -8.60
N ALA A 19 -0.56 1.06 -8.53
CA ALA A 19 -1.73 1.79 -9.03
C ALA A 19 -2.08 2.99 -8.12
N GLU A 20 -2.07 2.81 -6.80
CA GLU A 20 -2.30 3.91 -5.85
C GLU A 20 -1.15 4.93 -5.84
N ARG A 21 0.11 4.50 -6.05
CA ARG A 21 1.26 5.42 -6.18
C ARG A 21 1.12 6.41 -7.34
N ARG A 22 0.33 6.05 -8.36
CA ARG A 22 -0.02 6.95 -9.46
C ARG A 22 -1.05 8.01 -9.05
N LEU A 23 -1.91 7.71 -8.07
CA LEU A 23 -2.88 8.66 -7.52
C LEU A 23 -2.25 9.65 -6.53
N ASP A 24 -1.18 9.27 -5.82
CA ASP A 24 -0.46 10.17 -4.92
C ASP A 24 0.11 11.41 -5.65
N GLY A 25 0.40 11.28 -6.96
CA GLY A 25 0.79 12.40 -7.83
C GLY A 25 -0.36 13.20 -8.43
N ALA A 26 -1.60 12.72 -8.31
CA ALA A 26 -2.78 13.25 -9.01
C ALA A 26 -3.73 14.06 -8.10
N GLY A 27 -3.34 14.40 -6.87
CA GLY A 27 -4.18 15.17 -5.95
C GLY A 27 -5.30 14.36 -5.30
N GLY A 28 -5.23 13.03 -5.34
CA GLY A 28 -6.06 12.15 -4.53
C GLY A 28 -5.61 12.26 -3.08
N GLN A 29 -6.28 13.10 -2.30
CA GLN A 29 -6.04 13.29 -0.88
C GLN A 29 -6.09 11.94 -0.13
N CYS A 30 -4.91 11.37 0.09
CA CYS A 30 -4.73 10.19 0.90
C CYS A 30 -5.23 10.52 2.31
N PRO A 31 -6.25 9.81 2.85
CA PRO A 31 -6.67 10.06 4.21
C PRO A 31 -5.47 9.80 5.13
N GLU A 32 -5.11 10.79 5.94
CA GLU A 32 -4.15 10.66 7.06
C GLU A 32 -4.63 9.66 8.13
N LEU A 33 -5.85 9.13 7.96
CA LEU A 33 -6.41 8.11 8.81
C LEU A 33 -5.79 6.76 8.47
N CYS A 34 -4.89 6.28 9.33
CA CYS A 34 -4.38 4.93 9.19
C CYS A 34 -5.48 3.90 9.48
N VAL A 35 -5.56 2.87 8.64
CA VAL A 35 -6.54 1.80 8.75
C VAL A 35 -5.87 0.47 9.07
N PRO A 36 -6.48 -0.38 9.92
CA PRO A 36 -5.99 -1.72 10.16
C PRO A 36 -6.19 -2.56 8.89
N GLY A 37 -5.11 -3.15 8.40
CA GLY A 37 -5.13 -3.84 7.11
C GLY A 37 -3.85 -4.61 6.80
N CYS A 38 -3.86 -5.26 5.64
CA CYS A 38 -2.68 -5.89 5.07
C CYS A 38 -1.94 -4.89 4.20
N GLN A 39 -0.64 -4.75 4.42
CA GLN A 39 0.19 -3.80 3.71
C GLN A 39 1.52 -4.39 3.31
N CYS A 40 2.06 -3.94 2.18
CA CYS A 40 3.44 -4.26 1.87
C CYS A 40 4.40 -3.58 2.86
N PRO A 41 5.53 -4.24 3.19
CA PRO A 41 6.57 -3.63 4.01
C PRO A 41 7.09 -2.34 3.37
N ALA A 42 7.64 -1.44 4.18
CA ALA A 42 8.23 -0.21 3.66
C ALA A 42 9.31 -0.53 2.61
N GLY A 43 9.20 0.12 1.44
CA GLY A 43 10.09 -0.12 0.30
C GLY A 43 9.60 -1.18 -0.70
N LEU A 44 8.46 -1.84 -0.44
CA LEU A 44 7.78 -2.70 -1.42
C LEU A 44 6.40 -2.14 -1.78
N VAL A 45 5.95 -2.44 -2.98
CA VAL A 45 4.63 -2.12 -3.52
C VAL A 45 3.89 -3.40 -3.89
N LEU A 46 2.58 -3.39 -3.70
CA LEU A 46 1.70 -4.47 -4.13
C LEU A 46 1.60 -4.41 -5.66
N ALA A 47 2.05 -5.49 -6.31
CA ALA A 47 1.82 -5.71 -7.71
C ALA A 47 0.40 -6.24 -7.96
N ASP A 48 -0.04 -6.17 -9.22
CA ASP A 48 -1.37 -6.64 -9.66
C ASP A 48 -1.62 -8.13 -9.36
N ASP A 49 -0.56 -8.92 -9.22
CA ASP A 49 -0.61 -10.33 -8.82
C ASP A 49 -0.85 -10.55 -7.31
N GLY A 50 -0.95 -9.46 -6.54
CA GLY A 50 -1.13 -9.49 -5.09
C GLY A 50 0.17 -9.74 -4.31
N GLN A 51 1.33 -9.68 -4.97
CA GLN A 51 2.64 -9.88 -4.38
C GLN A 51 3.33 -8.54 -4.06
N CYS A 52 3.99 -8.43 -2.91
CA CYS A 52 4.82 -7.28 -2.57
C CYS A 52 6.16 -7.39 -3.29
N VAL A 53 6.40 -6.49 -4.24
CA VAL A 53 7.62 -6.42 -5.05
C VAL A 53 8.30 -5.06 -4.87
N PRO A 54 9.62 -4.96 -5.06
CA PRO A 54 10.29 -3.65 -5.10
C PRO A 54 9.73 -2.79 -6.25
N PRO A 55 9.56 -1.48 -6.04
CA PRO A 55 9.04 -0.54 -7.04
C PRO A 55 10.01 -0.31 -8.22
#